data_AF-A0A2D9LPM3-F1
#
_entry.id   AF-A0A2D9LPM3-F1
#
_cell.length_a   1.000
_cell.length_b   1.000
_cell.length_c   1.000
_cell.angle_alpha   90.00
_cell.angle_beta   90.00
_cell.angle_gamma   90.00
#
_symmetry.space_group_name_H-M   'P 1'
#
loop_
_entity.id
_entity.type
_entity.pdbx_description
1 polymer ?
#
loop_
_entity_poly.entity_id
_entity_poly.type
_entity_poly.pdbx_seq_one_letter_code
_entity_poly.pdbx_strand_id
1 'polypeptide(L)'
;MADLTPDQVKHHVRIYVMVFVALAFLTIVTVAISYLDLGPIASVALALFVASIKGSLVACYFMHLIDEKITIYWTLLITVAMFMVLLFVPLSTLLDHTQY
;
A
#
# COMPACT_ATOMS: atom_id res chain seq x y z
N MET A 1 1.74 38.96 -7.18
CA MET A 1 2.67 37.91 -6.73
C MET A 1 2.05 37.38 -5.45
N ALA A 2 1.43 36.20 -5.50
CA ALA A 2 0.58 35.71 -4.42
C ALA A 2 1.43 35.29 -3.20
N ASP A 3 1.03 35.78 -2.03
CA ASP A 3 1.59 35.43 -0.72
C ASP A 3 1.55 33.91 -0.48
N LEU A 4 2.71 33.26 -0.65
CA LEU A 4 2.94 31.91 -0.16
C LEU A 4 3.14 31.98 1.36
N THR A 5 2.02 31.97 2.10
CA THR A 5 2.05 31.92 3.56
C THR A 5 2.77 30.65 4.04
N PRO A 6 3.81 30.77 4.90
CA PRO A 6 4.58 29.62 5.40
C PRO A 6 3.72 28.64 6.23
N ASP A 7 2.56 29.09 6.70
CA ASP A 7 1.64 28.33 7.54
C ASP A 7 0.95 27.17 6.78
N GLN A 8 0.68 27.33 5.48
CA GLN A 8 0.06 26.30 4.63
C GLN A 8 1.03 25.15 4.33
N VAL A 9 2.32 25.45 4.13
CA VAL A 9 3.36 24.44 3.86
C VAL A 9 3.62 23.59 5.10
N LYS A 10 3.64 24.20 6.28
CA LYS A 10 3.92 23.52 7.55
C LYS A 10 2.88 22.45 7.89
N HIS A 11 1.61 22.66 7.51
CA HIS A 11 0.53 21.72 7.80
C HIS A 11 0.63 20.44 6.96
N HIS A 12 0.93 20.57 5.67
CA HIS A 12 1.15 19.42 4.78
C HIS A 12 2.35 18.59 5.25
N VAL A 13 3.48 19.23 5.51
CA VAL A 13 4.70 18.55 5.97
C VAL A 13 4.45 17.77 7.26
N ARG A 14 3.67 18.31 8.21
CA ARG A 14 3.35 17.62 9.46
C ARG A 14 2.55 16.32 9.23
N ILE A 15 1.61 16.32 8.28
CA ILE A 15 0.82 15.13 7.93
C ILE A 15 1.73 14.08 7.30
N TYR A 16 2.58 14.45 6.34
CA TYR A 16 3.54 13.52 5.72
C TYR A 16 4.49 12.88 6.74
N VAL A 17 4.99 13.67 7.70
CA VAL A 17 5.87 13.16 8.77
C VAL A 17 5.14 12.21 9.72
N MET A 18 3.89 12.51 10.11
CA MET A 18 3.09 11.59 10.93
C MET A 18 2.86 10.24 10.23
N VAL A 19 2.57 10.27 8.94
CA VAL A 19 2.32 9.06 8.14
C VAL A 19 3.61 8.27 7.94
N PHE A 20 4.73 8.94 7.70
CA PHE A 20 6.04 8.31 7.63
C PHE A 20 6.36 7.54 8.91
N VAL A 21 6.10 8.14 10.08
CA VAL A 21 6.28 7.47 11.38
C VAL A 21 5.32 6.28 11.53
N ALA A 22 4.05 6.43 11.12
CA ALA A 22 3.09 5.33 11.14
C ALA A 22 3.54 4.15 10.25
N LEU A 23 4.07 4.42 9.05
CA LEU A 23 4.61 3.42 8.13
C LEU A 23 5.86 2.73 8.67
N ALA A 24 6.76 3.49 9.29
CA ALA A 24 7.94 2.94 9.96
C ALA A 24 7.52 2.02 11.11
N PHE A 25 6.56 2.44 11.94
CA PHE A 25 6.00 1.63 13.02
C PHE A 25 5.36 0.34 12.50
N LEU A 26 4.46 0.43 11.51
CA LEU A 26 3.87 -0.77 10.89
C LEU A 26 4.95 -1.70 10.30
N THR A 27 6.11 -1.17 9.91
CA THR A 27 7.23 -1.98 9.38
C THR A 27 7.96 -2.76 10.44
N ILE A 28 8.20 -2.14 11.57
CA ILE A 28 8.71 -2.84 12.75
C ILE A 28 7.72 -3.93 13.18
N VAL A 29 6.41 -3.62 13.17
CA VAL A 29 5.36 -4.58 13.51
C VAL A 29 5.34 -5.78 12.54
N THR A 30 5.45 -5.57 11.23
CA THR A 30 5.52 -6.71 10.28
C THR A 30 6.73 -7.60 10.49
N VAL A 31 7.88 -7.01 10.81
CA VAL A 31 9.10 -7.78 11.08
C VAL A 31 8.95 -8.55 12.39
N ALA A 32 8.39 -7.93 13.43
CA ALA A 32 8.10 -8.59 14.71
C ALA A 32 7.10 -9.74 14.57
N ILE A 33 6.06 -9.58 13.76
CA ILE A 33 5.11 -10.66 13.43
C ILE A 33 5.83 -11.83 12.75
N SER A 34 6.79 -11.56 11.85
CA SER A 34 7.58 -12.61 11.20
C SER A 34 8.48 -13.39 12.17
N TYR A 35 8.79 -12.85 13.35
CA TYR A 35 9.52 -13.55 14.41
C TYR A 35 8.60 -14.31 15.38
N LEU A 36 7.30 -13.96 15.41
CA LEU A 36 6.30 -14.67 16.19
C LEU A 36 5.83 -15.89 15.37
N ASP A 37 6.34 -17.06 15.75
CA ASP A 37 6.09 -18.34 15.08
C ASP A 37 4.65 -18.86 15.37
N LEU A 38 3.65 -18.09 14.93
CA LEU A 38 2.21 -18.35 15.17
C LEU A 38 1.63 -19.40 14.19
N GLY A 39 2.48 -20.17 13.51
CA GLY A 39 2.10 -21.10 12.46
C GLY A 39 2.00 -20.44 11.08
N PRO A 40 2.33 -21.17 10.01
CA PRO A 40 2.56 -20.60 8.67
C PRO A 40 1.33 -19.92 8.05
N ILE A 41 0.13 -20.37 8.39
CA ILE A 41 -1.12 -19.80 7.84
C ILE A 41 -1.46 -18.47 8.54
N ALA A 42 -1.33 -18.44 9.88
CA ALA A 42 -1.66 -17.25 10.67
C ALA A 42 -0.67 -16.11 10.43
N SER A 43 0.62 -16.43 10.27
CA SER A 43 1.65 -15.44 9.96
C SER A 43 1.45 -14.82 8.57
N VAL A 44 1.10 -15.61 7.55
CA VAL A 44 0.80 -15.12 6.20
C VAL A 44 -0.45 -14.23 6.18
N ALA A 45 -1.53 -14.65 6.82
CA ALA A 45 -2.76 -13.86 6.89
C ALA A 45 -2.53 -12.51 7.57
N LEU A 46 -1.77 -12.50 8.68
CA LEU A 46 -1.45 -11.28 9.42
C LEU A 46 -0.46 -10.39 8.63
N ALA A 47 0.52 -10.98 7.94
CA ALA A 47 1.44 -10.26 7.07
C ALA A 47 0.71 -9.56 5.92
N LEU A 48 -0.23 -10.25 5.26
CA LEU A 48 -1.07 -9.65 4.20
C LEU A 48 -1.94 -8.52 4.75
N PHE A 49 -2.56 -8.69 5.91
CA PHE A 49 -3.37 -7.65 6.54
C PHE A 49 -2.57 -6.37 6.81
N VAL A 50 -1.40 -6.50 7.43
CA VAL A 50 -0.54 -5.34 7.71
C VAL A 50 0.04 -4.74 6.43
N ALA A 51 0.35 -5.56 5.42
CA ALA A 51 0.77 -5.09 4.11
C ALA A 51 -0.32 -4.26 3.41
N SER A 52 -1.59 -4.69 3.46
CA SER A 52 -2.72 -3.92 2.94
C SER A 52 -2.85 -2.56 3.62
N ILE A 53 -2.76 -2.50 4.96
CA ILE A 53 -2.85 -1.24 5.69
C ILE A 53 -1.71 -0.29 5.30
N LYS A 54 -0.46 -0.77 5.25
CA LYS A 54 0.67 0.05 4.79
C LYS A 54 0.45 0.56 3.37
N GLY A 55 0.03 -0.31 2.46
CA GLY A 55 -0.25 0.04 1.06
C GLY A 55 -1.31 1.12 0.94
N SER A 56 -2.39 1.02 1.72
CA SER A 56 -3.43 2.06 1.78
C SER A 56 -2.93 3.37 2.34
N LEU A 57 -2.08 3.37 3.39
CA LEU A 57 -1.47 4.60 3.90
C LEU A 57 -0.54 5.25 2.86
N VAL A 58 0.28 4.47 2.13
CA VAL A 58 1.12 5.01 1.05
C VAL A 58 0.26 5.61 -0.05
N ALA A 59 -0.80 4.90 -0.50
CA ALA A 59 -1.69 5.38 -1.54
C ALA A 59 -2.45 6.66 -1.15
N CYS A 60 -2.99 6.72 0.07
CA CYS A 60 -3.75 7.88 0.53
C CYS A 60 -2.88 9.11 0.80
N TYR A 61 -1.68 8.94 1.38
CA TYR A 61 -0.87 10.07 1.86
C TYR A 61 0.31 10.43 0.95
N PHE A 62 1.09 9.46 0.46
CA PHE A 62 2.23 9.76 -0.41
C PHE A 62 1.82 10.01 -1.87
N MET A 63 0.70 9.42 -2.30
CA MET A 63 0.22 9.52 -3.69
C MET A 63 -0.73 10.70 -3.94
N HIS A 64 -0.85 11.65 -3.00
CA HIS A 64 -1.54 12.93 -3.20
C HIS A 64 -3.06 12.78 -3.49
N LEU A 65 -3.76 11.91 -2.75
CA LEU A 65 -5.22 11.79 -2.87
C LEU A 65 -5.96 12.92 -2.13
N ILE A 66 -5.29 13.56 -1.16
CA ILE A 66 -5.87 14.63 -0.33
C ILE A 66 -5.84 16.01 -1.00
N ASP A 67 -5.10 16.17 -2.10
CA ASP A 67 -4.74 17.48 -2.66
C ASP A 67 -4.97 17.57 -4.20
N GLU A 68 -5.91 16.77 -4.73
CA GLU A 68 -6.50 16.90 -6.08
C GLU A 68 -5.60 16.47 -7.27
N LYS A 69 -5.80 15.24 -7.83
CA LYS A 69 -5.66 14.81 -9.27
C LYS A 69 -6.36 13.47 -9.55
N ILE A 70 -7.56 13.48 -10.15
CA ILE A 70 -8.33 12.27 -10.54
C ILE A 70 -7.55 11.28 -11.44
N THR A 71 -6.51 11.78 -12.14
CA THR A 71 -5.65 11.02 -13.06
C THR A 71 -4.83 9.93 -12.35
N ILE A 72 -4.41 10.14 -11.10
CA ILE A 72 -3.60 9.18 -10.35
C ILE A 72 -4.44 7.96 -9.93
N TYR A 73 -5.72 8.16 -9.59
CA TYR A 73 -6.61 7.04 -9.26
C TYR A 73 -6.83 6.13 -10.48
N TRP A 74 -6.93 6.71 -11.68
CA TRP A 74 -7.06 5.97 -12.93
C TRP A 74 -5.83 5.14 -13.27
N THR A 75 -4.62 5.70 -13.13
CA THR A 75 -3.39 4.93 -13.35
C THR A 75 -3.23 3.83 -12.30
N LEU A 76 -3.56 4.08 -11.03
CA LEU A 76 -3.54 3.08 -9.97
C LEU A 76 -4.52 1.94 -10.27
N LEU A 77 -5.77 2.26 -10.66
CA LEU A 77 -6.79 1.29 -11.06
C LEU A 77 -6.32 0.43 -12.23
N ILE A 78 -5.74 1.04 -13.28
CA ILE A 78 -5.17 0.33 -14.43
C ILE A 78 -4.05 -0.61 -13.99
N THR A 79 -3.12 -0.15 -13.14
CA THR A 79 -2.04 -1.02 -12.65
C THR A 79 -2.56 -2.20 -11.83
N VAL A 80 -3.58 -2.01 -10.99
CA VAL A 80 -4.20 -3.10 -10.21
C VAL A 80 -4.92 -4.09 -11.13
N ALA A 81 -5.66 -3.60 -12.12
CA ALA A 81 -6.34 -4.44 -13.10
C ALA A 81 -5.32 -5.27 -13.89
N MET A 82 -4.24 -4.65 -14.37
CA MET A 82 -3.19 -5.35 -15.11
C MET A 82 -2.43 -6.34 -14.23
N PHE A 83 -2.18 -6.00 -12.95
CA PHE A 83 -1.57 -6.89 -11.98
C PHE A 83 -2.46 -8.12 -11.71
N MET A 84 -3.78 -7.94 -11.59
CA MET A 84 -4.69 -9.08 -11.43
C MET A 84 -4.73 -9.98 -12.67
N VAL A 85 -4.70 -9.42 -13.88
CA VAL A 85 -4.57 -10.22 -15.10
C VAL A 85 -3.25 -11.02 -15.08
N LEU A 86 -2.14 -10.38 -14.73
CA LEU A 86 -0.83 -11.02 -14.59
C LEU A 86 -0.77 -12.09 -13.50
N LEU A 87 -1.59 -12.02 -12.44
CA LEU A 87 -1.65 -13.08 -11.43
C LEU A 87 -2.62 -14.20 -11.80
N PHE A 88 -3.79 -13.87 -12.34
CA PHE A 88 -4.83 -14.87 -12.64
C PHE A 88 -4.54 -15.67 -13.91
N VAL A 89 -3.90 -15.11 -14.94
CA VAL A 89 -3.60 -15.82 -16.19
C VAL A 89 -2.56 -16.94 -15.99
N PRO A 90 -1.44 -16.72 -15.29
CA PRO A 90 -0.52 -17.81 -14.96
C PRO A 90 -1.16 -18.83 -14.01
N LEU A 91 -1.97 -18.38 -13.06
CA LEU A 91 -2.64 -19.30 -12.13
C LEU A 91 -3.64 -20.21 -12.86
N SER A 92 -4.44 -19.67 -13.78
CA SER A 92 -5.40 -20.47 -14.56
C SER A 92 -4.70 -21.43 -15.50
N THR A 93 -3.62 -21.00 -16.17
CA THR A 93 -2.82 -21.89 -17.04
C THR A 93 -2.12 -22.99 -16.26
N LEU A 94 -1.60 -22.71 -15.07
CA LEU A 94 -0.95 -23.70 -14.22
C LEU A 94 -1.96 -24.73 -13.65
N LEU A 95 -3.17 -24.27 -13.29
CA LEU A 95 -4.27 -25.16 -12.92
C LEU A 95 -4.68 -26.06 -14.10
N ASP A 96 -4.75 -25.52 -15.32
CA ASP A 96 -5.04 -26.28 -16.54
C ASP A 96 -3.97 -27.35 -16.84
N HIS A 97 -2.68 -27.02 -16.63
CA HIS A 97 -1.57 -27.98 -16.77
C HIS A 97 -1.59 -29.12 -15.74
N THR A 98 -2.19 -28.95 -14.57
CA THR A 98 -2.30 -30.01 -13.54
C THR A 98 -3.50 -30.94 -13.73
N GLN A 99 -4.33 -30.71 -14.75
CA GLN A 99 -5.55 -31.51 -15.03
C GLN A 99 -5.36 -32.55 -16.15
N TYR A 100 -4.12 -32.86 -16.55
CA TYR A 100 -3.77 -33.95 -17.49
C TYR A 100 -2.83 -34.97 -16.86
#